data_AF-A0A5J4Q242-F1
#
_entry.id   AF-A0A5J4Q242-F1
#
_cell.length_a   1.000
_cell.length_b   1.000
_cell.length_c   1.000
_cell.angle_alpha   90.00
_cell.angle_beta   90.00
_cell.angle_gamma   90.00
#
_symmetry.space_group_name_H-M   'P 1'
#
loop_
_entity.id
_entity.type
_entity.pdbx_description
1 polymer ?
#
loop_
_entity_poly.entity_id
_entity_poly.type
_entity_poly.pdbx_seq_one_letter_code
_entity_poly.pdbx_strand_id
1 'polypeptide(L)'
;WVGSFESGEQDWTPTFRKEFIRLKGYDPLPWLAVKRYEKKARADLKNFDKDYKDVISRLFIDNGWKTAREMVNKYGLQLYWEPYWSRQFDSNEAVFVPDIPVMEFWTKQEYSANQMPGATRKMGKSKVISEAFTGHPSFSGYIEDPAFLKHPADAGLVSGANWLYLHTWIHQPFDDKYQPGMSFGWWGTHFSRHQTWIKPGKAFFTYLSRCQMLLQHGLFSDFPSENIIHRTAPDADLFFIRNPSDGVVVRTFSFPVTNSAPELWDAYNGTIRQAPQWKEQDGSTLVDLKLEVDESVFVIFPKDKNCTYSGLKSPNIEVIEESYIEMDTAWHVAFEPKLAKPFKRDMYSLTDLSRFPEEDIKYFAGTATYEQTINIHPSELGNEKRILLSLGELHDIAELAVNKNKVSVLWSPPYKADITPYLKAGDNIITVSVTTNWVNRLIGDEQYPEDFEWGADRGTDGRSMKSFPDWFVNNQPRPSQERKTFTIWYYYRKDSPLKPAGLIGPVRLIQQNIRIMK
;
A
#
# COMPACT_ATOMS: atom_id res chain seq x y z
N TRP A 1 -10.51 12.10 16.11
CA TRP A 1 -9.42 12.33 15.16
C TRP A 1 -9.32 13.83 14.93
N VAL A 2 -8.13 14.39 15.02
CA VAL A 2 -7.81 15.76 14.58
C VAL A 2 -6.73 15.65 13.52
N GLY A 3 -7.01 16.16 12.32
CA GLY A 3 -6.06 16.11 11.20
C GLY A 3 -4.85 17.01 11.43
N SER A 4 -3.95 17.02 10.46
CA SER A 4 -2.71 17.80 10.49
C SER A 4 -3.00 19.30 10.56
N PHE A 5 -2.05 20.05 11.12
CA PHE A 5 -2.26 21.46 11.43
C PHE A 5 -1.99 22.34 10.20
N GLU A 6 -3.06 22.90 9.62
CA GLU A 6 -3.00 23.74 8.42
C GLU A 6 -3.52 25.18 8.63
N SER A 7 -3.64 25.63 9.89
CA SER A 7 -4.27 26.92 10.23
C SER A 7 -3.32 28.13 10.17
N GLY A 8 -2.21 28.03 9.44
CA GLY A 8 -1.21 29.09 9.32
C GLY A 8 -0.39 29.34 10.60
N GLU A 9 0.40 30.40 10.62
CA GLU A 9 1.29 30.72 11.74
C GLU A 9 0.65 31.70 12.75
N GLN A 10 0.80 31.44 14.04
CA GLN A 10 0.29 32.29 15.12
C GLN A 10 1.40 32.54 16.16
N ASP A 11 1.77 33.80 16.35
CA ASP A 11 2.98 34.15 17.10
C ASP A 11 2.71 35.05 18.32
N TRP A 12 1.42 35.26 18.67
CA TRP A 12 1.02 36.09 19.79
C TRP A 12 -0.34 35.65 20.39
N THR A 13 -0.52 35.91 21.69
CA THR A 13 -1.78 35.79 22.44
C THR A 13 -1.75 36.79 23.61
N PRO A 14 -2.88 37.26 24.19
CA PRO A 14 -2.85 38.24 25.28
C PRO A 14 -1.96 37.87 26.47
N THR A 15 -1.74 36.57 26.74
CA THR A 15 -0.87 36.08 27.82
C THR A 15 0.58 35.83 27.39
N PHE A 16 0.93 35.99 26.10
CA PHE A 16 2.22 35.57 25.54
C PHE A 16 3.41 36.20 26.26
N ARG A 17 3.42 37.53 26.44
CA ARG A 17 4.52 38.23 27.12
C ARG A 17 4.75 37.70 28.54
N LYS A 18 3.67 37.44 29.27
CA LYS A 18 3.74 36.91 30.64
C LYS A 18 4.35 35.51 30.64
N GLU A 19 3.91 34.65 29.73
CA GLU A 19 4.43 33.28 29.61
C GLU A 19 5.89 33.25 29.12
N PHE A 20 6.26 34.15 28.19
CA PHE A 20 7.63 34.29 27.74
C PHE A 20 8.55 34.68 28.90
N ILE A 21 8.20 35.72 29.67
CA ILE A 21 8.99 36.14 30.83
C ILE A 21 9.10 34.99 31.84
N ARG A 22 8.01 34.26 32.09
CA ARG A 22 8.00 33.11 33.01
C ARG A 22 8.94 31.99 32.55
N LEU A 23 8.96 31.66 31.25
CA LEU A 23 9.72 30.55 30.70
C LEU A 23 11.19 30.89 30.41
N LYS A 24 11.47 32.15 30.05
CA LYS A 24 12.78 32.59 29.54
C LYS A 24 13.53 33.54 30.46
N GLY A 25 12.84 34.17 31.43
CA GLY A 25 13.46 35.04 32.43
C GLY A 25 13.77 36.46 31.93
N TYR A 26 13.32 36.85 30.73
CA TYR A 26 13.47 38.21 30.21
C TYR A 26 12.25 38.65 29.40
N ASP A 27 12.09 39.97 29.22
CA ASP A 27 10.97 40.56 28.48
C ASP A 27 11.22 40.48 26.96
N PRO A 28 10.30 39.91 26.16
CA PRO A 28 10.47 39.83 24.72
C PRO A 28 10.27 41.18 24.00
N LEU A 29 9.61 42.17 24.61
CA LEU A 29 9.25 43.42 23.91
C LEU A 29 10.45 44.22 23.37
N PRO A 30 11.54 44.46 24.14
CA PRO A 30 12.71 45.16 23.60
C PRO A 30 13.32 44.42 22.39
N TRP A 31 13.32 43.09 22.42
CA TRP A 31 13.88 42.27 21.34
C TRP A 31 13.02 42.28 20.09
N LEU A 32 11.69 42.29 20.22
CA LEU A 32 10.77 42.51 19.10
C LEU A 32 11.00 43.87 18.44
N ALA A 33 11.23 44.91 19.24
CA ALA A 33 11.55 46.24 18.73
C ALA A 33 12.89 46.23 17.97
N VAL A 34 13.95 45.65 18.54
CA VAL A 34 15.27 45.53 17.87
C VAL A 34 15.15 44.76 16.56
N LYS A 35 14.46 43.61 16.57
CA LYS A 35 14.28 42.76 15.37
C LYS A 35 13.57 43.48 14.23
N ARG A 36 12.66 44.41 14.52
CA ARG A 36 11.93 45.18 13.49
C ARG A 36 12.84 46.12 12.70
N TYR A 37 13.89 46.66 13.33
CA TYR A 37 14.75 47.69 12.74
C TYR A 37 16.15 47.19 12.35
N GLU A 38 16.59 46.08 12.92
CA GLU A 38 17.90 45.49 12.60
C GLU A 38 17.88 44.73 11.27
N LYS A 39 18.81 45.07 10.37
CA LYS A 39 18.96 44.42 9.06
C LYS A 39 20.15 43.47 8.99
N LYS A 40 21.03 43.49 9.99
CA LYS A 40 22.22 42.62 10.04
C LYS A 40 21.95 41.36 10.86
N ALA A 41 22.54 40.24 10.44
CA ALA A 41 22.50 39.01 11.20
C ALA A 41 23.27 39.17 12.53
N ARG A 42 22.60 38.96 13.67
CA ARG A 42 23.20 38.96 15.00
C ARG A 42 22.93 37.65 15.74
N ALA A 43 23.89 37.19 16.52
CA ALA A 43 23.80 35.91 17.24
C ALA A 43 22.75 35.95 18.38
N ASP A 44 22.62 37.09 19.06
CA ASP A 44 21.62 37.30 20.11
C ASP A 44 20.19 37.30 19.58
N LEU A 45 19.94 37.89 18.41
CA LEU A 45 18.64 37.82 17.72
C LEU A 45 18.28 36.39 17.29
N LYS A 46 19.27 35.58 16.88
CA LYS A 46 19.03 34.15 16.59
C LYS A 46 18.63 33.36 17.84
N ASN A 47 19.26 33.66 18.98
CA ASN A 47 18.89 33.04 20.26
C ASN A 47 17.49 33.47 20.70
N PHE A 48 17.16 34.76 20.57
CA PHE A 48 15.82 35.27 20.82
C PHE A 48 14.78 34.59 19.92
N ASP A 49 15.04 34.42 18.61
CA ASP A 49 14.14 33.72 17.70
C ASP A 49 13.90 32.26 18.09
N LYS A 50 14.94 31.58 18.59
CA LYS A 50 14.82 30.23 19.13
C LYS A 50 13.95 30.21 20.38
N ASP A 51 14.19 31.12 21.33
CA ASP A 51 13.39 31.22 22.56
C ASP A 51 11.92 31.57 22.26
N TYR A 52 11.69 32.45 21.29
CA TYR A 52 10.36 32.85 20.85
C TYR A 52 9.58 31.67 20.26
N LYS A 53 10.21 30.91 19.35
CA LYS A 53 9.62 29.69 18.79
C LYS A 53 9.38 28.62 19.85
N ASP A 54 10.30 28.46 20.79
CA ASP A 54 10.16 27.51 21.90
C ASP A 54 8.96 27.85 22.80
N VAL A 55 8.76 29.14 23.13
CA VAL A 55 7.57 29.58 23.87
C VAL A 55 6.29 29.34 23.05
N ILE A 56 6.27 29.65 21.75
CA ILE A 56 5.10 29.34 20.89
C ILE A 56 4.79 27.84 20.93
N SER A 57 5.79 26.99 20.67
CA SER A 57 5.67 25.52 20.72
C SER A 57 5.07 25.05 22.03
N ARG A 58 5.60 25.55 23.15
CA ARG A 58 5.14 25.16 24.47
C ARG A 58 3.70 25.56 24.74
N LEU A 59 3.28 26.75 24.31
CA LEU A 59 1.91 27.21 24.48
C LEU A 59 0.92 26.41 23.61
N PHE A 60 1.30 26.04 22.38
CA PHE A 60 0.50 25.15 21.54
C PHE A 60 0.33 23.77 22.18
N ILE A 61 1.40 23.20 22.72
CA ILE A 61 1.38 21.88 23.33
C ILE A 61 0.58 21.88 24.65
N ASP A 62 0.87 22.81 25.56
CA ASP A 62 0.26 22.82 26.90
C ASP A 62 -1.17 23.33 26.90
N ASN A 63 -1.39 24.51 26.32
CA ASN A 63 -2.68 25.18 26.40
C ASN A 63 -3.61 24.78 25.26
N GLY A 64 -3.06 24.26 24.15
CA GLY A 64 -3.83 23.72 23.05
C GLY A 64 -4.06 22.21 23.21
N TRP A 65 -3.03 21.42 22.86
CA TRP A 65 -3.22 19.99 22.61
C TRP A 65 -3.37 19.12 23.85
N LYS A 66 -2.69 19.42 24.96
CA LYS A 66 -2.92 18.72 26.24
C LYS A 66 -4.31 19.02 26.77
N THR A 67 -4.74 20.28 26.70
CA THR A 67 -6.11 20.68 27.06
C THR A 67 -7.14 19.96 26.19
N ALA A 68 -6.93 19.88 24.87
CA ALA A 68 -7.80 19.13 23.96
C ALA A 68 -7.89 17.63 24.35
N ARG A 69 -6.77 16.99 24.69
CA ARG A 69 -6.76 15.61 25.18
C ARG A 69 -7.57 15.44 26.44
N GLU A 70 -7.35 16.29 27.46
CA GLU A 70 -8.09 16.23 28.72
C GLU A 70 -9.60 16.37 28.50
N MET A 71 -10.01 17.31 27.64
CA MET A 71 -11.41 17.51 27.26
C MET A 71 -12.01 16.27 26.59
N VAL A 72 -11.30 15.66 25.64
CA VAL A 72 -11.76 14.45 24.93
C VAL A 72 -11.83 13.25 25.88
N ASN A 73 -10.81 13.04 26.73
CA ASN A 73 -10.75 11.94 27.68
C ASN A 73 -11.84 12.03 28.76
N LYS A 74 -12.26 13.24 29.16
CA LYS A 74 -13.38 13.44 30.09
C LYS A 74 -14.69 12.78 29.64
N TYR A 75 -14.87 12.61 28.32
CA TYR A 75 -16.04 11.94 27.75
C TYR A 75 -15.81 10.45 27.43
N GLY A 76 -14.70 9.87 27.90
CA GLY A 76 -14.34 8.47 27.62
C GLY A 76 -13.86 8.23 26.19
N LEU A 77 -13.53 9.28 25.45
CA LEU A 77 -12.99 9.20 24.10
C LEU A 77 -11.46 9.30 24.11
N GLN A 78 -10.82 8.79 23.05
CA GLN A 78 -9.37 8.89 22.85
C GLN A 78 -9.06 9.99 21.83
N LEU A 79 -8.03 10.79 22.11
CA LEU A 79 -7.50 11.76 21.15
C LEU A 79 -6.55 11.05 20.18
N TYR A 80 -6.97 10.98 18.92
CA TYR A 80 -6.12 10.66 17.77
C TYR A 80 -5.78 11.95 17.06
N TRP A 81 -4.49 12.22 16.85
CA TRP A 81 -4.03 13.50 16.30
C TRP A 81 -2.77 13.30 15.45
N GLU A 82 -2.70 14.06 14.35
CA GLU A 82 -1.58 14.21 13.43
C GLU A 82 -0.64 15.36 13.86
N PRO A 83 0.42 15.09 14.64
CA PRO A 83 1.23 16.12 15.28
C PRO A 83 2.48 16.44 14.45
N TYR A 84 2.39 16.45 13.12
CA TYR A 84 3.51 16.67 12.20
C TYR A 84 3.31 17.92 11.32
N TRP A 85 4.35 18.28 10.55
CA TRP A 85 4.35 19.42 9.60
C TRP A 85 3.96 20.79 10.14
N SER A 86 4.18 21.00 11.44
CA SER A 86 3.86 22.26 12.07
C SER A 86 5.09 23.15 12.22
N ARG A 87 4.91 24.44 11.88
CA ARG A 87 5.84 25.50 12.28
C ARG A 87 5.52 26.07 13.67
N GLN A 88 4.42 25.63 14.27
CA GLN A 88 3.89 26.14 15.53
C GLN A 88 4.33 25.32 16.74
N PHE A 89 4.73 24.07 16.56
CA PHE A 89 5.17 23.20 17.65
C PHE A 89 6.20 22.18 17.17
N ASP A 90 7.04 21.70 18.10
CA ASP A 90 7.97 20.60 17.85
C ASP A 90 7.20 19.28 17.76
N SER A 91 7.20 18.65 16.59
CA SER A 91 6.54 17.37 16.35
C SER A 91 7.09 16.22 17.18
N ASN A 92 8.37 16.26 17.60
CA ASN A 92 8.94 15.24 18.47
C ASN A 92 8.43 15.36 19.92
N GLU A 93 8.03 16.55 20.37
CA GLU A 93 7.37 16.71 21.67
C GLU A 93 5.86 16.42 21.54
N ALA A 94 5.24 16.93 20.48
CA ALA A 94 3.82 16.82 20.23
C ALA A 94 3.33 15.37 20.07
N VAL A 95 4.15 14.45 19.55
CA VAL A 95 3.79 13.03 19.37
C VAL A 95 3.47 12.30 20.69
N PHE A 96 3.95 12.81 21.82
CA PHE A 96 3.65 12.26 23.16
C PHE A 96 2.30 12.74 23.72
N VAL A 97 1.71 13.78 23.13
CA VAL A 97 0.46 14.36 23.62
C VAL A 97 -0.76 13.45 23.40
N PRO A 98 -1.10 12.98 22.19
CA PRO A 98 -2.34 12.24 21.95
C PRO A 98 -2.35 10.88 22.65
N ASP A 99 -3.54 10.27 22.77
CA ASP A 99 -3.65 8.89 23.27
C ASP A 99 -3.09 7.89 22.25
N ILE A 100 -3.34 8.12 20.97
CA ILE A 100 -2.71 7.40 19.87
C ILE A 100 -2.26 8.42 18.81
N PRO A 101 -0.97 8.52 18.51
CA PRO A 101 -0.52 9.41 17.45
C PRO A 101 -0.89 8.84 16.08
N VAL A 102 -1.22 9.76 15.18
CA VAL A 102 -1.59 9.51 13.79
C VAL A 102 -0.49 10.09 12.92
N MET A 103 0.09 9.28 12.05
CA MET A 103 1.09 9.68 11.06
C MET A 103 0.44 9.68 9.67
N GLU A 104 1.22 9.91 8.63
CA GLU A 104 0.71 9.86 7.25
C GLU A 104 1.77 9.40 6.28
N PHE A 105 1.36 8.62 5.28
CA PHE A 105 2.17 8.33 4.12
C PHE A 105 1.34 8.30 2.84
N TRP A 106 1.98 8.78 1.78
CA TRP A 106 1.40 8.92 0.45
C TRP A 106 1.81 7.77 -0.47
N THR A 107 1.11 7.58 -1.58
CA THR A 107 1.39 6.54 -2.59
C THR A 107 2.65 6.75 -3.43
N LYS A 108 3.51 7.73 -3.11
CA LYS A 108 4.68 8.08 -3.93
C LYS A 108 5.70 6.93 -3.98
N GLN A 109 6.03 6.51 -5.21
CA GLN A 109 6.80 5.31 -5.52
C GLN A 109 8.26 5.26 -5.01
N GLU A 110 8.92 6.40 -4.73
CA GLU A 110 10.37 6.39 -4.48
C GLU A 110 10.76 6.67 -3.02
N TYR A 111 9.88 7.36 -2.29
CA TYR A 111 10.08 7.71 -0.89
C TYR A 111 8.69 7.81 -0.30
N SER A 112 8.33 6.94 0.64
CA SER A 112 7.23 7.30 1.52
C SER A 112 7.65 8.61 2.18
N ALA A 113 7.04 9.73 1.77
CA ALA A 113 7.12 10.99 2.49
C ALA A 113 6.36 10.77 3.80
N ASN A 114 6.96 9.96 4.65
CA ASN A 114 6.34 9.43 5.83
C ASN A 114 6.52 10.49 6.91
N GLN A 115 5.40 11.01 7.37
CA GLN A 115 5.35 12.11 8.31
C GLN A 115 5.42 11.59 9.74
N MET A 116 6.47 10.83 10.01
CA MET A 116 6.71 10.25 11.32
C MET A 116 7.84 10.98 12.04
N PRO A 117 7.53 11.70 13.13
CA PRO A 117 8.56 12.25 14.01
C PRO A 117 9.49 11.15 14.53
N GLY A 118 10.79 11.40 14.62
CA GLY A 118 11.76 10.40 15.09
C GLY A 118 11.48 9.88 16.51
N ALA A 119 10.85 10.72 17.35
CA ALA A 119 10.45 10.34 18.70
C ALA A 119 9.29 9.33 18.76
N THR A 120 8.59 9.07 17.65
CA THR A 120 7.41 8.18 17.62
C THR A 120 7.76 6.79 18.15
N ARG A 121 8.89 6.21 17.77
CA ARG A 121 9.30 4.88 18.26
C ARG A 121 9.64 4.85 19.76
N LYS A 122 9.87 6.01 20.37
CA LYS A 122 10.27 6.17 21.79
C LYS A 122 9.08 6.44 22.71
N MET A 123 7.86 6.47 22.19
CA MET A 123 6.66 6.80 22.97
C MET A 123 6.22 5.71 23.96
N GLY A 124 6.81 4.52 23.90
CA GLY A 124 6.40 3.37 24.73
C GLY A 124 5.02 2.81 24.41
N LYS A 125 4.45 3.16 23.25
CA LYS A 125 3.17 2.63 22.77
C LYS A 125 3.41 1.63 21.66
N SER A 126 2.58 0.59 21.66
CA SER A 126 2.61 -0.42 20.61
C SER A 126 1.98 0.08 19.31
N LYS A 127 0.86 0.81 19.39
CA LYS A 127 0.05 1.20 18.23
C LYS A 127 0.36 2.61 17.73
N VAL A 128 0.47 2.76 16.42
CA VAL A 128 0.62 4.02 15.69
C VAL A 128 -0.33 4.00 14.50
N ILE A 129 -1.23 4.96 14.46
CA ILE A 129 -2.17 5.11 13.35
C ILE A 129 -1.44 5.78 12.18
N SER A 130 -1.84 5.48 10.95
CA SER A 130 -1.44 6.30 9.80
C SER A 130 -2.59 6.53 8.84
N GLU A 131 -2.80 7.79 8.45
CA GLU A 131 -3.47 8.10 7.19
C GLU A 131 -2.62 7.50 6.06
N ALA A 132 -3.18 6.51 5.38
CA ALA A 132 -2.44 5.64 4.48
C ALA A 132 -2.91 5.80 3.04
N PHE A 133 -1.95 5.94 2.13
CA PHE A 133 -2.17 5.94 0.68
C PHE A 133 -2.85 7.21 0.12
N THR A 134 -2.62 8.37 0.73
CA THR A 134 -2.99 9.64 0.09
C THR A 134 -2.24 9.80 -1.23
N GLY A 135 -2.95 10.16 -2.29
CA GLY A 135 -2.44 10.08 -3.66
C GLY A 135 -2.71 11.35 -4.46
N HIS A 136 -1.66 11.92 -5.05
CA HIS A 136 -1.78 13.09 -5.92
C HIS A 136 -2.29 12.66 -7.31
N PRO A 137 -3.13 13.47 -8.00
CA PRO A 137 -3.70 13.13 -9.30
C PRO A 137 -2.66 12.73 -10.38
N SER A 138 -1.44 13.26 -10.31
CA SER A 138 -0.36 12.93 -11.27
C SER A 138 0.11 11.47 -11.23
N PHE A 139 -0.19 10.73 -10.15
CA PHE A 139 0.17 9.31 -10.00
C PHE A 139 -0.92 8.47 -9.31
N SER A 140 -2.09 9.06 -9.05
CA SER A 140 -3.19 8.42 -8.33
C SER A 140 -4.50 8.84 -8.99
N GLY A 141 -4.73 8.32 -10.19
CA GLY A 141 -5.87 8.66 -11.05
C GLY A 141 -6.62 7.42 -11.52
N TYR A 142 -6.91 6.46 -10.64
CA TYR A 142 -7.36 5.12 -11.00
C TYR A 142 -6.33 4.25 -11.73
N ILE A 143 -5.04 4.46 -11.44
CA ILE A 143 -3.94 3.54 -11.81
C ILE A 143 -3.51 2.68 -10.63
N GLU A 144 -4.09 2.91 -9.46
CA GLU A 144 -3.72 2.25 -8.22
C GLU A 144 -4.28 0.83 -8.23
N ASP A 145 -3.40 -0.14 -8.06
CA ASP A 145 -3.70 -1.55 -7.82
C ASP A 145 -2.90 -2.06 -6.60
N PRO A 146 -3.16 -3.28 -6.13
CA PRO A 146 -2.41 -3.85 -5.01
C PRO A 146 -0.89 -3.92 -5.15
N ALA A 147 -0.33 -4.17 -6.34
CA ALA A 147 1.10 -4.20 -6.54
C ALA A 147 1.67 -2.79 -6.38
N PHE A 148 1.04 -1.80 -7.02
CA PHE A 148 1.35 -0.39 -6.86
C PHE A 148 1.30 0.07 -5.39
N LEU A 149 0.30 -0.38 -4.63
CA LEU A 149 0.11 0.00 -3.23
C LEU A 149 1.05 -0.73 -2.26
N LYS A 150 1.65 -1.87 -2.65
CA LYS A 150 2.55 -2.64 -1.78
C LYS A 150 3.79 -1.84 -1.40
N HIS A 151 4.40 -1.17 -2.37
CA HIS A 151 5.62 -0.41 -2.15
C HIS A 151 5.48 0.69 -1.06
N PRO A 152 4.51 1.63 -1.17
CA PRO A 152 4.29 2.62 -0.13
C PRO A 152 3.77 2.00 1.18
N ALA A 153 3.04 0.87 1.12
CA ALA A 153 2.63 0.16 2.34
C ALA A 153 3.83 -0.30 3.15
N ASP A 154 4.77 -1.00 2.52
CA ASP A 154 5.93 -1.57 3.21
C ASP A 154 6.89 -0.50 3.71
N ALA A 155 7.04 0.59 2.95
CA ALA A 155 7.77 1.77 3.40
C ALA A 155 7.11 2.39 4.64
N GLY A 156 5.78 2.56 4.64
CA GLY A 156 5.02 3.02 5.81
C GLY A 156 5.17 2.07 7.01
N LEU A 157 5.07 0.76 6.80
CA LEU A 157 5.21 -0.25 7.86
C LEU A 157 6.60 -0.26 8.48
N VAL A 158 7.67 -0.23 7.67
CA VAL A 158 9.06 -0.14 8.17
C VAL A 158 9.31 1.18 8.88
N SER A 159 8.63 2.24 8.48
CA SER A 159 8.74 3.51 9.18
C SER A 159 8.16 3.44 10.60
N GLY A 160 7.17 2.58 10.82
CA GLY A 160 6.57 2.29 12.11
C GLY A 160 5.05 2.49 12.17
N ALA A 161 4.41 2.79 11.03
CA ALA A 161 2.97 2.64 10.90
C ALA A 161 2.58 1.18 11.17
N ASN A 162 1.53 0.95 11.96
CA ASN A 162 1.04 -0.41 12.19
C ASN A 162 -0.47 -0.47 12.40
N TRP A 163 -1.19 0.65 12.24
CA TRP A 163 -2.64 0.70 12.21
C TRP A 163 -3.12 1.66 11.11
N LEU A 164 -3.37 1.11 9.94
CA LEU A 164 -3.60 1.86 8.70
C LEU A 164 -5.06 2.30 8.59
N TYR A 165 -5.27 3.58 8.32
CA TYR A 165 -6.55 4.18 7.98
C TYR A 165 -6.47 4.63 6.53
N LEU A 166 -7.21 3.97 5.65
CA LEU A 166 -7.08 4.13 4.21
C LEU A 166 -7.66 5.48 3.75
N HIS A 167 -6.83 6.31 3.13
CA HIS A 167 -7.20 7.53 2.43
C HIS A 167 -7.48 7.19 0.94
N THR A 168 -8.72 7.14 0.47
CA THR A 168 -10.00 7.27 1.20
C THR A 168 -11.01 6.24 0.75
N TRP A 169 -11.96 5.89 1.63
CA TRP A 169 -13.18 5.18 1.25
C TRP A 169 -14.32 6.18 1.03
N ILE A 170 -14.49 6.65 -0.22
CA ILE A 170 -15.52 7.66 -0.52
C ILE A 170 -16.90 7.02 -0.63
N HIS A 171 -17.87 7.65 0.03
CA HIS A 171 -19.27 7.26 -0.03
C HIS A 171 -19.79 7.35 -1.48
N GLN A 172 -20.45 6.29 -1.93
CA GLN A 172 -21.07 6.18 -3.25
C GLN A 172 -22.60 6.22 -3.08
N PRO A 173 -23.23 7.41 -3.15
CA PRO A 173 -24.67 7.58 -2.92
C PRO A 173 -25.54 7.22 -4.13
N PHE A 174 -24.95 7.08 -5.31
CA PHE A 174 -25.67 6.87 -6.56
C PHE A 174 -25.87 5.38 -6.89
N ASP A 175 -26.79 5.11 -7.83
CA ASP A 175 -26.96 3.78 -8.43
C ASP A 175 -25.64 3.26 -9.02
N ASP A 176 -25.45 1.95 -8.97
CA ASP A 176 -24.26 1.26 -9.48
C ASP A 176 -24.10 1.38 -11.00
N LYS A 177 -25.02 2.01 -11.74
CA LYS A 177 -24.80 2.40 -13.15
C LYS A 177 -23.84 3.60 -13.29
N TYR A 178 -23.57 4.33 -12.21
CA TYR A 178 -22.70 5.52 -12.16
C TYR A 178 -21.35 5.18 -11.51
N GLN A 179 -20.50 4.43 -12.22
CA GLN A 179 -19.16 4.05 -11.75
C GLN A 179 -18.05 4.75 -12.55
N PRO A 180 -16.87 5.02 -11.96
CA PRO A 180 -16.49 4.74 -10.57
C PRO A 180 -17.20 5.63 -9.54
N GLY A 181 -17.80 6.74 -9.98
CA GLY A 181 -18.71 7.56 -9.18
C GLY A 181 -18.00 8.72 -8.49
N MET A 182 -18.32 8.91 -7.21
CA MET A 182 -17.75 9.96 -6.37
C MET A 182 -16.28 9.67 -6.03
N SER A 183 -15.47 10.72 -5.93
CA SER A 183 -14.07 10.67 -5.45
C SER A 183 -13.83 11.79 -4.42
N PHE A 184 -12.67 11.79 -3.77
CA PHE A 184 -12.27 12.88 -2.86
C PHE A 184 -11.71 14.06 -3.66
N GLY A 185 -12.56 14.63 -4.51
CA GLY A 185 -12.12 15.54 -5.56
C GLY A 185 -11.09 14.86 -6.44
N TRP A 186 -9.91 15.45 -6.52
CA TRP A 186 -8.75 14.94 -7.27
C TRP A 186 -7.85 13.95 -6.52
N TRP A 187 -8.03 13.79 -5.21
CA TRP A 187 -7.12 13.00 -4.39
C TRP A 187 -7.47 11.52 -4.41
N GLY A 188 -6.47 10.68 -4.63
CA GLY A 188 -6.52 9.25 -4.36
C GLY A 188 -6.09 8.91 -2.92
N THR A 189 -5.97 7.64 -2.56
CA THR A 189 -6.26 6.46 -3.37
C THR A 189 -7.76 6.25 -3.54
N HIS A 190 -8.16 5.80 -4.71
CA HIS A 190 -9.54 5.57 -5.08
C HIS A 190 -10.10 4.25 -4.49
N PHE A 191 -10.05 4.07 -3.17
CA PHE A 191 -10.72 2.95 -2.53
C PHE A 191 -12.24 3.17 -2.54
N SER A 192 -12.96 2.24 -3.15
CA SER A 192 -14.42 2.21 -3.08
C SER A 192 -14.94 0.84 -3.50
N ARG A 193 -16.24 0.61 -3.28
CA ARG A 193 -16.92 -0.60 -3.77
C ARG A 193 -16.93 -0.72 -5.30
N HIS A 194 -16.71 0.38 -6.03
CA HIS A 194 -16.70 0.40 -7.49
C HIS A 194 -15.30 0.18 -8.08
N GLN A 195 -14.25 0.13 -7.25
CA GLN A 195 -12.92 -0.16 -7.74
C GLN A 195 -12.89 -1.55 -8.42
N THR A 196 -12.28 -1.67 -9.59
CA THR A 196 -12.41 -2.86 -10.45
C THR A 196 -11.98 -4.12 -9.70
N TRP A 197 -10.80 -4.04 -9.08
CA TRP A 197 -10.11 -5.09 -8.35
C TRP A 197 -10.53 -5.23 -6.88
N ILE A 198 -11.52 -4.49 -6.36
CA ILE A 198 -11.81 -4.48 -4.91
C ILE A 198 -12.10 -5.88 -4.33
N LYS A 199 -12.72 -6.76 -5.12
CA LYS A 199 -13.04 -8.14 -4.72
C LYS A 199 -11.78 -9.01 -4.61
N PRO A 200 -10.98 -9.21 -5.67
CA PRO A 200 -9.72 -9.96 -5.55
C PRO A 200 -8.71 -9.25 -4.63
N GLY A 201 -8.74 -7.91 -4.56
CA GLY A 201 -7.93 -7.07 -3.69
C GLY A 201 -8.11 -7.33 -2.18
N LYS A 202 -9.10 -8.14 -1.77
CA LYS A 202 -9.16 -8.71 -0.41
C LYS A 202 -7.84 -9.37 -0.01
N ALA A 203 -7.11 -9.97 -0.95
CA ALA A 203 -5.80 -10.57 -0.71
C ALA A 203 -4.78 -9.54 -0.17
N PHE A 204 -4.73 -8.34 -0.75
CA PHE A 204 -3.88 -7.24 -0.28
C PHE A 204 -4.27 -6.76 1.11
N PHE A 205 -5.56 -6.59 1.38
CA PHE A 205 -6.01 -6.22 2.74
C PHE A 205 -5.72 -7.32 3.77
N THR A 206 -5.69 -8.58 3.36
CA THR A 206 -5.27 -9.71 4.21
C THR A 206 -3.78 -9.63 4.53
N TYR A 207 -2.94 -9.31 3.54
CA TYR A 207 -1.52 -9.00 3.72
C TYR A 207 -1.31 -7.87 4.72
N LEU A 208 -1.96 -6.72 4.51
CA LEU A 208 -1.90 -5.58 5.42
C LEU A 208 -2.34 -5.95 6.83
N SER A 209 -3.37 -6.78 6.98
CA SER A 209 -3.87 -7.22 8.29
C SER A 209 -2.84 -8.08 9.03
N ARG A 210 -2.18 -9.01 8.33
CA ARG A 210 -1.10 -9.85 8.90
C ARG A 210 0.10 -9.00 9.32
N CYS A 211 0.53 -8.05 8.47
CA CYS A 211 1.62 -7.13 8.81
C CYS A 211 1.30 -6.29 10.04
N GLN A 212 0.10 -5.69 10.09
CA GLN A 212 -0.34 -4.89 11.23
C GLN A 212 -0.45 -5.72 12.52
N MET A 213 -0.98 -6.95 12.44
CA MET A 213 -1.04 -7.87 13.59
C MET A 213 0.35 -8.09 14.19
N LEU A 214 1.34 -8.42 13.35
CA LEU A 214 2.72 -8.67 13.80
C LEU A 214 3.40 -7.39 14.30
N LEU A 215 3.20 -6.26 13.62
CA LEU A 215 3.82 -4.99 13.98
C LEU A 215 3.14 -4.28 15.16
N GLN A 216 1.96 -4.72 15.59
CA GLN A 216 1.36 -4.33 16.86
C GLN A 216 1.75 -5.29 18.01
N HIS A 217 2.49 -6.36 17.72
CA HIS A 217 2.94 -7.27 18.76
C HIS A 217 4.23 -6.73 19.40
N GLY A 218 4.16 -6.42 20.70
CA GLY A 218 5.28 -5.86 21.45
C GLY A 218 5.52 -4.35 21.24
N LEU A 219 6.71 -3.91 21.62
CA LEU A 219 7.15 -2.50 21.59
C LEU A 219 8.20 -2.28 20.50
N PHE A 220 8.42 -1.02 20.15
CA PHE A 220 9.45 -0.65 19.17
C PHE A 220 10.81 -0.82 19.83
N SER A 221 11.77 -1.31 19.05
CA SER A 221 13.16 -1.45 19.46
C SER A 221 14.07 -0.74 18.45
N ASP A 222 15.16 -0.16 18.93
CA ASP A 222 16.10 0.55 18.08
C ASP A 222 16.86 -0.44 17.19
N PHE A 223 16.86 -0.19 15.88
CA PHE A 223 17.61 -0.96 14.90
C PHE A 223 18.10 -0.02 13.80
N PRO A 224 19.40 -0.01 13.45
CA PRO A 224 19.99 1.00 12.56
C PRO A 224 19.74 0.65 11.08
N SER A 225 18.48 0.76 10.63
CA SER A 225 18.11 0.52 9.24
C SER A 225 16.86 1.30 8.83
N GLU A 226 16.85 1.78 7.58
CA GLU A 226 15.68 2.41 6.94
C GLU A 226 14.75 1.38 6.26
N ASN A 227 15.18 0.12 6.15
CA ASN A 227 14.44 -0.96 5.48
C ASN A 227 14.09 -2.11 6.43
N ILE A 228 14.36 -1.95 7.72
CA ILE A 228 14.06 -2.92 8.76
C ILE A 228 13.44 -2.22 9.97
N ILE A 229 12.33 -2.76 10.47
CA ILE A 229 11.77 -2.37 11.75
C ILE A 229 11.83 -3.55 12.73
N HIS A 230 12.29 -3.27 13.94
CA HIS A 230 12.43 -4.25 15.02
C HIS A 230 11.36 -3.99 16.08
N ARG A 231 10.69 -5.08 16.47
CA ARG A 231 9.80 -5.13 17.62
C ARG A 231 10.26 -6.18 18.60
N THR A 232 10.16 -5.86 19.88
CA THR A 232 10.40 -6.82 20.96
C THR A 232 9.09 -7.07 21.69
N ALA A 233 8.69 -8.34 21.73
CA ALA A 233 7.52 -8.84 22.43
C ALA A 233 7.92 -9.79 23.58
N PRO A 234 7.01 -10.14 24.49
CA PRO A 234 7.32 -11.08 25.58
C PRO A 234 7.79 -12.46 25.12
N ASP A 235 7.35 -12.90 23.94
CA ASP A 235 7.50 -14.25 23.38
C ASP A 235 8.38 -14.30 22.12
N ALA A 236 8.74 -13.17 21.50
CA ALA A 236 9.60 -13.13 20.33
C ALA A 236 10.28 -11.76 20.12
N ASP A 237 11.34 -11.77 19.32
CA ASP A 237 11.84 -10.60 18.61
C ASP A 237 11.43 -10.69 17.13
N LEU A 238 10.88 -9.60 16.58
CA LEU A 238 10.28 -9.55 15.26
C LEU A 238 10.97 -8.49 14.42
N PHE A 239 11.49 -8.86 13.26
CA PHE A 239 12.09 -7.95 12.30
C PHE A 239 11.29 -7.98 11.00
N PHE A 240 10.63 -6.88 10.64
CA PHE A 240 10.03 -6.75 9.30
C PHE A 240 11.03 -6.11 8.37
N ILE A 241 11.32 -6.79 7.27
CA ILE A 241 12.33 -6.42 6.28
C ILE A 241 11.64 -6.24 4.95
N ARG A 242 11.98 -5.16 4.23
CA ARG A 242 11.54 -4.94 2.85
C ARG A 242 12.72 -4.87 1.89
N ASN A 243 12.53 -5.36 0.67
CA ASN A 243 13.39 -5.06 -0.47
C ASN A 243 12.83 -3.84 -1.24
N PRO A 244 13.45 -2.66 -1.16
CA PRO A 244 12.98 -1.47 -1.88
C PRO A 244 13.53 -1.35 -3.31
N SER A 245 14.30 -2.32 -3.80
CA SER A 245 14.99 -2.24 -5.09
C SER A 245 14.20 -2.92 -6.21
N ASP A 246 14.45 -2.49 -7.45
CA ASP A 246 13.87 -3.09 -8.68
C ASP A 246 14.48 -4.46 -9.03
N GLY A 247 15.24 -5.07 -8.12
CA GLY A 247 15.98 -6.30 -8.35
C GLY A 247 15.92 -7.26 -7.16
N VAL A 248 16.37 -8.49 -7.39
CA VAL A 248 16.52 -9.50 -6.32
C VAL A 248 17.66 -9.10 -5.40
N VAL A 249 17.42 -9.09 -4.09
CA VAL A 249 18.45 -8.87 -3.06
C VAL A 249 18.84 -10.20 -2.44
N VAL A 250 20.13 -10.55 -2.55
CA VAL A 250 20.73 -11.70 -1.86
C VAL A 250 21.83 -11.20 -0.94
N ARG A 251 21.64 -11.34 0.37
CA ARG A 251 22.63 -10.90 1.35
C ARG A 251 22.43 -11.59 2.70
N THR A 252 23.51 -11.60 3.49
CA THR A 252 23.47 -11.95 4.91
C THR A 252 23.01 -10.74 5.73
N PHE A 253 22.06 -10.96 6.64
CA PHE A 253 21.59 -9.99 7.62
C PHE A 253 22.06 -10.39 9.02
N SER A 254 22.47 -9.41 9.83
CA SER A 254 22.88 -9.63 11.22
C SER A 254 21.83 -9.10 12.18
N PHE A 255 21.37 -9.96 13.09
CA PHE A 255 20.37 -9.64 14.11
C PHE A 255 20.99 -9.80 15.50
N PRO A 256 20.82 -8.83 16.42
CA PRO A 256 21.39 -8.88 17.77
C PRO A 256 20.58 -9.80 18.69
N VAL A 257 20.35 -11.05 18.25
CA VAL A 257 19.60 -12.09 18.95
C VAL A 257 20.41 -13.38 18.92
N THR A 258 20.40 -14.14 20.01
CA THR A 258 21.07 -15.44 20.16
C THR A 258 20.16 -16.45 20.83
N ASN A 259 20.52 -17.73 20.79
CA ASN A 259 19.79 -18.87 21.36
C ASN A 259 18.36 -19.04 20.81
N SER A 260 18.10 -18.57 19.59
CA SER A 260 16.79 -18.64 18.94
C SER A 260 16.96 -18.94 17.46
N ALA A 261 16.33 -20.01 16.98
CA ALA A 261 16.34 -20.36 15.57
C ALA A 261 15.39 -19.42 14.81
N PRO A 262 15.88 -18.67 13.80
CA PRO A 262 15.05 -17.73 13.05
C PRO A 262 14.01 -18.44 12.19
N GLU A 263 12.77 -17.97 12.28
CA GLU A 263 11.67 -18.33 11.40
C GLU A 263 11.41 -17.19 10.40
N LEU A 264 11.09 -17.54 9.16
CA LEU A 264 10.66 -16.61 8.12
C LEU A 264 9.14 -16.70 7.99
N TRP A 265 8.46 -15.62 8.33
CA TRP A 265 7.01 -15.50 8.26
C TRP A 265 6.65 -14.62 7.06
N ASP A 266 5.99 -15.23 6.09
CA ASP A 266 5.53 -14.59 4.86
C ASP A 266 4.09 -14.08 5.05
N ALA A 267 3.92 -12.76 5.12
CA ALA A 267 2.61 -12.15 5.26
C ALA A 267 1.77 -12.20 3.98
N TYR A 268 2.39 -12.33 2.80
CA TYR A 268 1.70 -12.43 1.50
C TYR A 268 0.94 -13.76 1.43
N ASN A 269 1.64 -14.88 1.63
CA ASN A 269 1.02 -16.21 1.60
C ASN A 269 0.40 -16.63 2.95
N GLY A 270 0.88 -16.08 4.06
CA GLY A 270 0.49 -16.51 5.40
C GLY A 270 1.16 -17.82 5.82
N THR A 271 2.41 -18.02 5.43
CA THR A 271 3.18 -19.24 5.71
C THR A 271 4.37 -18.95 6.63
N ILE A 272 4.83 -19.98 7.33
CA ILE A 272 5.97 -19.95 8.23
C ILE A 272 6.97 -21.00 7.76
N ARG A 273 8.24 -20.65 7.64
CA ARG A 273 9.32 -21.62 7.37
C ARG A 273 10.53 -21.35 8.26
N GLN A 274 11.34 -22.36 8.53
CA GLN A 274 12.64 -22.14 9.16
C GLN A 274 13.56 -21.40 8.20
N ALA A 275 14.38 -20.46 8.68
CA ALA A 275 15.40 -19.87 7.83
C ALA A 275 16.36 -20.97 7.35
N PRO A 276 16.59 -21.09 6.03
CA PRO A 276 17.31 -22.25 5.48
C PRO A 276 18.80 -22.24 5.78
N GLN A 277 19.41 -21.05 5.90
CA GLN A 277 20.83 -20.86 6.15
C GLN A 277 21.01 -19.73 7.18
N TRP A 278 21.53 -20.08 8.35
CA TRP A 278 21.82 -19.14 9.42
C TRP A 278 22.89 -19.70 10.34
N LYS A 279 23.55 -18.81 11.10
CA LYS A 279 24.51 -19.19 12.14
C LYS A 279 24.58 -18.12 13.22
N GLU A 280 24.92 -18.52 14.44
CA GLU A 280 25.28 -17.56 15.49
C GLU A 280 26.77 -17.19 15.38
N GLN A 281 27.06 -15.91 15.47
CA GLN A 281 28.42 -15.37 15.42
C GLN A 281 28.48 -14.03 16.18
N ASP A 282 29.50 -13.87 17.03
CA ASP A 282 29.82 -12.60 17.71
C ASP A 282 28.63 -11.96 18.44
N GLY A 283 27.82 -12.78 19.13
CA GLY A 283 26.64 -12.33 19.88
C GLY A 283 25.44 -11.93 19.01
N SER A 284 25.46 -12.28 17.73
CA SER A 284 24.38 -12.04 16.76
C SER A 284 24.01 -13.33 16.02
N THR A 285 22.82 -13.36 15.42
CA THR A 285 22.43 -14.37 14.46
C THR A 285 22.53 -13.80 13.05
N LEU A 286 23.32 -14.46 12.21
CA LEU A 286 23.46 -14.17 10.80
C LEU A 286 22.48 -15.03 10.01
N VAL A 287 21.65 -14.41 9.16
CA VAL A 287 20.66 -15.11 8.33
C VAL A 287 20.85 -14.71 6.87
N ASP A 288 20.97 -15.71 6.00
CA ASP A 288 21.06 -15.48 4.56
C ASP A 288 19.64 -15.39 3.98
N LEU A 289 19.31 -14.24 3.40
CA LEU A 289 18.02 -14.01 2.78
C LEU A 289 18.19 -13.69 1.30
N LYS A 290 17.29 -14.28 0.51
CA LYS A 290 16.98 -13.88 -0.86
C LYS A 290 15.59 -13.25 -0.82
N LEU A 291 15.48 -12.00 -1.23
CA LEU A 291 14.22 -11.26 -1.37
C LEU A 291 14.03 -10.90 -2.85
N GLU A 292 12.90 -11.31 -3.42
CA GLU A 292 12.46 -10.90 -4.76
C GLU A 292 12.15 -9.39 -4.79
N VAL A 293 11.90 -8.85 -5.99
CA VAL A 293 11.53 -7.43 -6.19
C VAL A 293 10.30 -7.09 -5.34
N ASP A 294 10.37 -5.98 -4.60
CA ASP A 294 9.33 -5.56 -3.64
C ASP A 294 8.92 -6.62 -2.60
N GLU A 295 9.70 -7.70 -2.41
CA GLU A 295 9.39 -8.71 -1.39
C GLU A 295 9.66 -8.16 0.02
N SER A 296 8.83 -8.59 0.95
CA SER A 296 8.93 -8.25 2.36
C SER A 296 8.69 -9.50 3.20
N VAL A 297 9.46 -9.66 4.27
CA VAL A 297 9.38 -10.84 5.14
C VAL A 297 9.55 -10.43 6.60
N PHE A 298 8.92 -11.18 7.49
CA PHE A 298 9.21 -11.12 8.91
C PHE A 298 10.26 -12.18 9.27
N VAL A 299 11.37 -11.76 9.87
CA VAL A 299 12.32 -12.65 10.55
C VAL A 299 11.95 -12.66 12.03
N ILE A 300 11.47 -13.80 12.51
CA ILE A 300 10.99 -14.00 13.87
C ILE A 300 12.01 -14.83 14.64
N PHE A 301 12.36 -14.37 15.83
CA PHE A 301 13.18 -15.10 16.80
C PHE A 301 12.31 -15.45 18.01
N PRO A 302 11.71 -16.66 18.06
CA PRO A 302 10.90 -17.08 19.19
C PRO A 302 11.72 -17.22 20.46
N LYS A 303 11.15 -16.79 21.60
CA LYS A 303 11.71 -17.00 22.94
C LYS A 303 11.25 -18.34 23.53
N ASP A 304 10.06 -18.80 23.15
CA ASP A 304 9.58 -20.17 23.40
C ASP A 304 9.74 -21.02 22.12
N LYS A 305 10.24 -22.25 22.29
CA LYS A 305 10.43 -23.22 21.20
C LYS A 305 9.13 -23.95 20.82
N ASN A 306 8.08 -23.83 21.62
CA ASN A 306 6.78 -24.42 21.35
C ASN A 306 5.93 -23.53 20.41
N CYS A 307 6.13 -23.70 19.10
CA CYS A 307 5.34 -22.97 18.11
C CYS A 307 3.91 -23.53 18.00
N THR A 308 2.92 -22.71 18.33
CA THR A 308 1.49 -23.08 18.27
C THR A 308 0.89 -23.01 16.86
N TYR A 309 1.64 -22.54 15.85
CA TYR A 309 1.15 -22.31 14.48
C TYR A 309 1.52 -23.44 13.50
N SER A 310 1.44 -24.70 13.94
CA SER A 310 1.85 -25.87 13.13
C SER A 310 1.18 -25.95 11.75
N GLY A 311 -0.09 -25.53 11.64
CA GLY A 311 -0.84 -25.52 10.37
C GLY A 311 -0.38 -24.48 9.34
N LEU A 312 0.45 -23.51 9.73
CA LEU A 312 1.03 -22.51 8.81
C LEU A 312 2.45 -22.88 8.37
N LYS A 313 3.04 -23.93 8.96
CA LYS A 313 4.41 -24.33 8.66
C LYS A 313 4.50 -24.95 7.27
N SER A 314 5.39 -24.40 6.45
CA SER A 314 5.78 -24.93 5.15
C SER A 314 7.21 -25.48 5.22
N PRO A 315 7.48 -26.62 4.57
CA PRO A 315 8.83 -27.18 4.55
C PRO A 315 9.79 -26.29 3.76
N ASN A 316 11.08 -26.41 4.09
CA ASN A 316 12.12 -25.88 3.20
C ASN A 316 12.27 -26.82 1.99
N ILE A 317 12.35 -26.22 0.81
CA ILE A 317 12.43 -26.96 -0.46
C ILE A 317 13.74 -26.61 -1.16
N GLU A 318 14.58 -27.62 -1.36
CA GLU A 318 15.75 -27.57 -2.24
C GLU A 318 15.31 -27.95 -3.66
N VAL A 319 15.59 -27.09 -4.63
CA VAL A 319 15.34 -27.38 -6.06
C VAL A 319 16.59 -28.03 -6.64
N ILE A 320 16.45 -29.28 -7.10
CA ILE A 320 17.53 -30.08 -7.69
C ILE A 320 17.64 -29.79 -9.18
N GLU A 321 16.51 -29.74 -9.87
CA GLU A 321 16.41 -29.52 -11.30
C GLU A 321 15.17 -28.68 -11.58
N GLU A 322 15.26 -27.77 -12.56
CA GLU A 322 14.17 -26.93 -13.00
C GLU A 322 14.13 -26.87 -14.53
N SER A 323 12.96 -27.09 -15.09
CA SER A 323 12.64 -26.86 -16.50
C SER A 323 11.32 -26.08 -16.60
N TYR A 324 10.96 -25.62 -17.79
CA TYR A 324 9.64 -25.04 -18.01
C TYR A 324 9.07 -25.38 -19.38
N ILE A 325 7.74 -25.36 -19.44
CA ILE A 325 6.95 -25.41 -20.67
C ILE A 325 6.18 -24.09 -20.78
N GLU A 326 6.28 -23.42 -21.92
CA GLU A 326 5.49 -22.23 -22.19
C GLU A 326 4.08 -22.63 -22.63
N MET A 327 3.06 -21.96 -22.11
CA MET A 327 1.65 -22.18 -22.46
C MET A 327 1.27 -21.27 -23.63
N ASP A 328 1.77 -21.59 -24.83
CA ASP A 328 1.69 -20.78 -26.05
C ASP A 328 0.51 -21.13 -26.99
N THR A 329 -0.36 -22.06 -26.58
CA THR A 329 -1.58 -22.38 -27.33
C THR A 329 -2.70 -21.36 -27.08
N ALA A 330 -3.79 -21.47 -27.85
CA ALA A 330 -4.93 -20.58 -27.71
C ALA A 330 -5.56 -20.62 -26.31
N TRP A 331 -5.84 -19.43 -25.77
CA TRP A 331 -6.61 -19.22 -24.55
C TRP A 331 -8.06 -18.88 -24.92
N HIS A 332 -9.02 -19.53 -24.27
CA HIS A 332 -10.42 -19.16 -24.35
C HIS A 332 -10.69 -18.05 -23.33
N VAL A 333 -11.04 -16.85 -23.78
CA VAL A 333 -11.15 -15.68 -22.90
C VAL A 333 -12.60 -15.22 -22.80
N ALA A 334 -13.11 -15.15 -21.57
CA ALA A 334 -14.38 -14.51 -21.24
C ALA A 334 -14.12 -13.13 -20.66
N PHE A 335 -14.66 -12.08 -21.28
CA PHE A 335 -14.55 -10.71 -20.81
C PHE A 335 -15.81 -10.31 -20.06
N GLU A 336 -15.64 -9.80 -18.84
CA GLU A 336 -16.68 -9.24 -17.99
C GLU A 336 -16.37 -7.76 -17.70
N PRO A 337 -16.72 -6.84 -18.62
CA PRO A 337 -16.54 -5.41 -18.40
C PRO A 337 -17.43 -4.93 -17.25
N LYS A 338 -16.99 -3.92 -16.49
CA LYS A 338 -17.80 -3.37 -15.38
C LYS A 338 -19.11 -2.72 -15.82
N LEU A 339 -19.13 -2.08 -16.98
CA LEU A 339 -20.23 -1.22 -17.46
C LEU A 339 -20.69 -1.58 -18.88
N ALA A 340 -20.37 -2.77 -19.36
CA ALA A 340 -20.79 -3.27 -20.67
C ALA A 340 -21.16 -4.76 -20.59
N LYS A 341 -21.73 -5.29 -21.68
CA LYS A 341 -22.18 -6.69 -21.71
C LYS A 341 -20.97 -7.63 -21.82
N PRO A 342 -21.00 -8.79 -21.14
CA PRO A 342 -19.96 -9.80 -21.30
C PRO A 342 -19.89 -10.35 -22.73
N PHE A 343 -18.68 -10.75 -23.15
CA PHE A 343 -18.42 -11.38 -24.44
C PHE A 343 -17.27 -12.39 -24.34
N LYS A 344 -17.03 -13.16 -25.39
CA LYS A 344 -15.97 -14.17 -25.46
C LYS A 344 -15.10 -14.00 -26.69
N ARG A 345 -13.82 -14.34 -26.58
CA ARG A 345 -12.86 -14.34 -27.68
C ARG A 345 -11.77 -15.36 -27.44
N ASP A 346 -11.34 -16.03 -28.49
CA ASP A 346 -10.13 -16.87 -28.44
C ASP A 346 -8.89 -16.02 -28.70
N MET A 347 -7.86 -16.19 -27.88
CA MET A 347 -6.59 -15.48 -27.98
C MET A 347 -5.46 -16.47 -28.27
N TYR A 348 -4.97 -16.47 -29.52
CA TYR A 348 -3.86 -17.32 -29.97
C TYR A 348 -2.49 -16.83 -29.51
N SER A 349 -2.41 -15.62 -28.99
CA SER A 349 -1.21 -15.04 -28.39
C SER A 349 -1.65 -14.10 -27.27
N LEU A 350 -0.98 -14.21 -26.13
CA LEU A 350 -1.14 -13.28 -25.02
C LEU A 350 -0.45 -11.96 -25.38
N THR A 351 -1.18 -10.86 -25.22
CA THR A 351 -0.67 -9.53 -25.51
C THR A 351 -1.40 -8.50 -24.66
N ASP A 352 -0.79 -7.34 -24.55
CA ASP A 352 -1.35 -6.17 -23.86
C ASP A 352 -2.71 -5.79 -24.47
N LEU A 353 -3.77 -5.86 -23.65
CA LEU A 353 -5.14 -5.58 -24.09
C LEU A 353 -5.28 -4.16 -24.65
N SER A 354 -4.46 -3.21 -24.17
CA SER A 354 -4.49 -1.81 -24.64
C SER A 354 -3.99 -1.61 -26.07
N ARG A 355 -3.41 -2.64 -26.68
CA ARG A 355 -2.90 -2.62 -28.06
C ARG A 355 -3.86 -3.20 -29.08
N PHE A 356 -4.99 -3.75 -28.63
CA PHE A 356 -6.01 -4.27 -29.53
C PHE A 356 -6.65 -3.15 -30.36
N PRO A 357 -7.02 -3.43 -31.62
CA PRO A 357 -7.76 -2.46 -32.44
C PRO A 357 -9.23 -2.32 -32.00
N GLU A 358 -9.83 -3.37 -31.42
CA GLU A 358 -11.23 -3.33 -30.99
C GLU A 358 -11.38 -2.55 -29.68
N GLU A 359 -12.21 -1.50 -29.70
CA GLU A 359 -12.37 -0.54 -28.59
C GLU A 359 -12.83 -1.18 -27.28
N ASP A 360 -13.66 -2.22 -27.35
CA ASP A 360 -14.16 -2.97 -26.19
C ASP A 360 -13.06 -3.73 -25.42
N ILE A 361 -11.94 -4.03 -26.09
CA ILE A 361 -10.75 -4.67 -25.48
C ILE A 361 -9.69 -3.61 -25.17
N LYS A 362 -9.44 -2.70 -26.12
CA LYS A 362 -8.46 -1.61 -26.01
C LYS A 362 -8.66 -0.76 -24.76
N TYR A 363 -9.91 -0.42 -24.48
CA TYR A 363 -10.33 0.43 -23.36
C TYR A 363 -11.02 -0.38 -22.25
N PHE A 364 -10.64 -1.66 -22.10
CA PHE A 364 -11.26 -2.58 -21.16
C PHE A 364 -10.99 -2.19 -19.70
N ALA A 365 -12.04 -2.22 -18.87
CA ALA A 365 -11.96 -2.19 -17.42
C ALA A 365 -12.97 -3.19 -16.85
N GLY A 366 -12.45 -4.20 -16.15
CA GLY A 366 -13.25 -5.35 -15.70
C GLY A 366 -12.37 -6.56 -15.47
N THR A 367 -12.97 -7.74 -15.56
CA THR A 367 -12.26 -9.02 -15.39
C THR A 367 -12.26 -9.81 -16.70
N ALA A 368 -11.08 -10.19 -17.18
CA ALA A 368 -10.89 -11.11 -18.30
C ALA A 368 -10.43 -12.46 -17.76
N THR A 369 -11.24 -13.50 -17.98
CA THR A 369 -10.97 -14.87 -17.52
C THR A 369 -10.43 -15.70 -18.66
N TYR A 370 -9.16 -16.07 -18.56
CA TYR A 370 -8.42 -16.90 -19.51
C TYR A 370 -8.51 -18.36 -19.06
N GLU A 371 -8.93 -19.25 -19.96
CA GLU A 371 -9.01 -20.68 -19.72
C GLU A 371 -8.18 -21.47 -20.75
N GLN A 372 -7.40 -22.42 -20.26
CA GLN A 372 -6.66 -23.37 -21.08
C GLN A 372 -6.62 -24.74 -20.40
N THR A 373 -6.63 -25.81 -21.19
CA THR A 373 -6.40 -27.18 -20.70
C THR A 373 -4.95 -27.59 -20.89
N ILE A 374 -4.35 -28.17 -19.86
CA ILE A 374 -3.00 -28.75 -19.89
C ILE A 374 -3.08 -30.24 -19.57
N ASN A 375 -2.19 -31.04 -20.15
CA ASN A 375 -2.09 -32.46 -19.85
C ASN A 375 -0.86 -32.72 -18.97
N ILE A 376 -1.03 -33.45 -17.88
CA ILE A 376 0.04 -33.80 -16.93
C ILE A 376 0.26 -35.31 -16.94
N HIS A 377 1.47 -35.75 -17.27
CA HIS A 377 1.81 -37.17 -17.22
C HIS A 377 1.98 -37.63 -15.75
N PRO A 378 1.57 -38.86 -15.39
CA PRO A 378 1.72 -39.38 -14.02
C PRO A 378 3.13 -39.26 -13.43
N SER A 379 4.18 -39.32 -14.25
CA SER A 379 5.58 -39.19 -13.80
C SER A 379 5.99 -37.77 -13.39
N GLU A 380 5.17 -36.76 -13.71
CA GLU A 380 5.38 -35.37 -13.31
C GLU A 380 4.78 -35.06 -11.93
N LEU A 381 4.05 -36.02 -11.35
CA LEU A 381 3.46 -35.93 -10.02
C LEU A 381 4.24 -36.79 -9.03
N GLY A 382 4.19 -36.43 -7.75
CA GLY A 382 4.83 -37.18 -6.66
C GLY A 382 5.45 -36.26 -5.60
N ASN A 383 5.93 -36.86 -4.52
CA ASN A 383 6.44 -36.12 -3.35
C ASN A 383 7.75 -35.35 -3.62
N GLU A 384 8.48 -35.70 -4.68
CA GLU A 384 9.73 -35.05 -5.10
C GLU A 384 9.54 -34.21 -6.37
N LYS A 385 8.29 -33.95 -6.76
CA LYS A 385 7.93 -33.14 -7.92
C LYS A 385 7.16 -31.92 -7.46
N ARG A 386 7.46 -30.77 -8.06
CA ARG A 386 6.71 -29.52 -7.87
C ARG A 386 6.47 -28.86 -9.21
N ILE A 387 5.26 -28.38 -9.43
CA ILE A 387 4.86 -27.65 -10.63
C ILE A 387 4.33 -26.29 -10.20
N LEU A 388 5.03 -25.24 -10.64
CA LEU A 388 4.62 -23.85 -10.43
C LEU A 388 4.02 -23.29 -11.71
N LEU A 389 2.96 -22.49 -11.59
CA LEU A 389 2.48 -21.66 -12.69
C LEU A 389 3.06 -20.25 -12.54
N SER A 390 3.77 -19.78 -13.54
CA SER A 390 4.27 -18.41 -13.65
C SER A 390 3.48 -17.66 -14.70
N LEU A 391 2.85 -16.54 -14.34
CA LEU A 391 2.06 -15.74 -15.28
C LEU A 391 2.88 -14.76 -16.13
N GLY A 392 4.18 -14.59 -15.81
CA GLY A 392 5.02 -13.62 -16.51
C GLY A 392 4.58 -12.19 -16.20
N GLU A 393 4.43 -11.37 -17.23
CA GLU A 393 3.90 -10.01 -17.11
C GLU A 393 2.36 -10.04 -17.01
N LEU A 394 1.84 -9.35 -15.99
CA LEU A 394 0.43 -9.31 -15.62
C LEU A 394 0.09 -7.89 -15.16
N HIS A 395 -1.03 -7.36 -15.65
CA HIS A 395 -1.59 -6.07 -15.24
C HIS A 395 -3.12 -6.23 -15.00
N ASP A 396 -3.64 -6.17 -13.78
CA ASP A 396 -2.98 -5.75 -12.53
C ASP A 396 -3.04 -6.83 -11.42
N ILE A 397 -4.07 -7.67 -11.42
CA ILE A 397 -4.26 -8.72 -10.40
C ILE A 397 -4.96 -9.95 -11.01
N ALA A 398 -4.57 -11.16 -10.60
CA ALA A 398 -5.14 -12.40 -11.11
C ALA A 398 -5.66 -13.32 -9.99
N GLU A 399 -6.89 -13.81 -10.10
CA GLU A 399 -7.35 -15.00 -9.36
C GLU A 399 -7.00 -16.26 -10.16
N LEU A 400 -6.24 -17.18 -9.55
CA LEU A 400 -5.84 -18.44 -10.17
C LEU A 400 -6.70 -19.58 -9.64
N ALA A 401 -7.20 -20.42 -10.55
CA ALA A 401 -7.87 -21.67 -10.22
C ALA A 401 -7.37 -22.82 -11.11
N VAL A 402 -7.36 -24.02 -10.54
CA VAL A 402 -7.02 -25.26 -11.25
C VAL A 402 -8.12 -26.28 -10.97
N ASN A 403 -8.70 -26.84 -12.01
CA ASN A 403 -9.83 -27.78 -11.92
C ASN A 403 -10.99 -27.21 -11.07
N LYS A 404 -11.28 -25.90 -11.22
CA LYS A 404 -12.26 -25.12 -10.44
C LYS A 404 -11.90 -24.87 -8.96
N ASN A 405 -10.80 -25.41 -8.46
CA ASN A 405 -10.31 -25.12 -7.11
C ASN A 405 -9.51 -23.82 -7.12
N LYS A 406 -9.85 -22.89 -6.23
CA LYS A 406 -9.10 -21.64 -6.05
C LYS A 406 -7.71 -21.96 -5.50
N VAL A 407 -6.67 -21.48 -6.17
CA VAL A 407 -5.27 -21.68 -5.78
C VAL A 407 -4.79 -20.48 -4.98
N SER A 408 -4.78 -19.30 -5.60
CA SER A 408 -4.28 -18.07 -5.00
C SER A 408 -4.82 -16.83 -5.73
N VAL A 409 -4.59 -15.66 -5.12
CA VAL A 409 -4.71 -14.37 -5.80
C VAL A 409 -3.30 -13.84 -5.96
N LEU A 410 -2.87 -13.60 -7.20
CA LEU A 410 -1.58 -13.08 -7.58
C LEU A 410 -1.70 -11.58 -7.80
N TRP A 411 -1.20 -10.79 -6.85
CA TRP A 411 -1.43 -9.34 -6.79
C TRP A 411 -0.16 -8.51 -6.61
N SER A 412 1.00 -9.16 -6.48
CA SER A 412 2.32 -8.53 -6.49
C SER A 412 3.30 -9.45 -7.23
N PRO A 413 4.26 -8.90 -8.00
CA PRO A 413 5.31 -9.72 -8.58
C PRO A 413 6.16 -10.38 -7.47
N PRO A 414 6.78 -11.54 -7.76
CA PRO A 414 6.59 -12.35 -8.97
C PRO A 414 5.22 -13.07 -8.97
N TYR A 415 4.51 -13.02 -10.10
CA TYR A 415 3.19 -13.66 -10.25
C TYR A 415 3.30 -15.17 -10.47
N LYS A 416 3.65 -15.90 -9.39
CA LYS A 416 3.87 -17.34 -9.40
C LYS A 416 3.08 -18.03 -8.28
N ALA A 417 2.57 -19.22 -8.55
CA ALA A 417 1.89 -20.06 -7.56
C ALA A 417 2.28 -21.53 -7.70
N ASP A 418 2.37 -22.23 -6.58
CA ASP A 418 2.45 -23.69 -6.57
C ASP A 418 1.06 -24.28 -6.87
N ILE A 419 0.95 -24.96 -8.00
CA ILE A 419 -0.30 -25.60 -8.43
C ILE A 419 -0.28 -27.12 -8.22
N THR A 420 0.84 -27.68 -7.78
CA THR A 420 1.03 -29.13 -7.59
C THR A 420 -0.12 -29.80 -6.83
N PRO A 421 -0.62 -29.24 -5.70
CA PRO A 421 -1.68 -29.88 -4.92
C PRO A 421 -3.04 -29.99 -5.63
N TYR A 422 -3.22 -29.25 -6.73
CA TYR A 422 -4.49 -29.13 -7.47
C TYR A 422 -4.50 -29.90 -8.79
N LEU A 423 -3.34 -30.46 -9.18
CA LEU A 423 -3.16 -31.20 -10.41
C LEU A 423 -3.53 -32.68 -10.24
N LYS A 424 -3.97 -33.29 -11.35
CA LYS A 424 -4.18 -34.73 -11.51
C LYS A 424 -3.51 -35.22 -12.78
N ALA A 425 -3.26 -36.51 -12.90
CA ALA A 425 -2.80 -37.09 -14.15
C ALA A 425 -3.86 -36.91 -15.26
N GLY A 426 -3.40 -36.67 -16.49
CA GLY A 426 -4.25 -36.33 -17.63
C GLY A 426 -4.61 -34.84 -17.66
N ASP A 427 -5.83 -34.55 -18.12
CA ASP A 427 -6.24 -33.16 -18.40
C ASP A 427 -6.58 -32.36 -17.13
N ASN A 428 -6.06 -31.14 -17.08
CA ASN A 428 -6.30 -30.16 -16.04
C ASN A 428 -6.72 -28.84 -16.66
N ILE A 429 -7.75 -28.21 -16.11
CA ILE A 429 -8.21 -26.90 -16.56
C ILE A 429 -7.53 -25.83 -15.70
N ILE A 430 -6.82 -24.92 -16.35
CA ILE A 430 -6.21 -23.74 -15.74
C ILE A 430 -7.10 -22.54 -16.06
N THR A 431 -7.49 -21.81 -15.02
CA THR A 431 -8.30 -20.59 -15.15
C THR A 431 -7.56 -19.43 -14.48
N VAL A 432 -7.29 -18.37 -15.24
CA VAL A 432 -6.65 -17.14 -14.77
C VAL A 432 -7.62 -15.98 -14.97
N SER A 433 -8.18 -15.43 -13.90
CA SER A 433 -9.10 -14.29 -13.97
C SER A 433 -8.37 -12.99 -13.66
N VAL A 434 -7.99 -12.24 -14.70
CA VAL A 434 -7.24 -10.99 -14.59
C VAL A 434 -8.19 -9.81 -14.49
N THR A 435 -8.05 -8.99 -13.45
CA THR A 435 -8.82 -7.75 -13.28
C THR A 435 -7.92 -6.55 -13.51
N THR A 436 -8.37 -5.62 -14.35
CA THR A 436 -7.62 -4.41 -14.76
C THR A 436 -8.16 -3.16 -14.09
N ASN A 437 -7.36 -2.09 -14.04
CA ASN A 437 -7.75 -0.78 -13.53
C ASN A 437 -8.77 -0.01 -14.41
N TRP A 438 -9.36 1.06 -13.89
CA TRP A 438 -10.33 1.91 -14.62
C TRP A 438 -9.69 2.82 -15.68
N VAL A 439 -8.40 3.12 -15.56
CA VAL A 439 -7.67 4.10 -16.39
C VAL A 439 -7.96 4.01 -17.88
N ASN A 440 -7.87 2.83 -18.49
CA ASN A 440 -8.06 2.67 -19.93
C ASN A 440 -9.52 2.95 -20.35
N ARG A 441 -10.50 2.59 -19.52
CA ARG A 441 -11.91 2.90 -19.78
C ARG A 441 -12.21 4.39 -19.63
N LEU A 442 -11.59 5.06 -18.64
CA LEU A 442 -11.69 6.52 -18.49
C LEU A 442 -11.11 7.23 -19.72
N ILE A 443 -9.93 6.83 -20.20
CA ILE A 443 -9.32 7.36 -21.44
C ILE A 443 -10.20 7.08 -22.67
N GLY A 444 -10.79 5.88 -22.74
CA GLY A 444 -11.67 5.48 -23.84
C GLY A 444 -12.96 6.29 -23.91
N ASP A 445 -13.50 6.74 -22.78
CA ASP A 445 -14.69 7.59 -22.77
C ASP A 445 -14.41 9.00 -23.32
N GLU A 446 -13.16 9.47 -23.23
CA GLU A 446 -12.75 10.76 -23.80
C GLU A 446 -12.59 10.74 -25.33
N GLN A 447 -12.82 9.60 -25.97
CA GLN A 447 -12.93 9.53 -27.44
C GLN A 447 -14.29 10.02 -27.95
N TYR A 448 -15.28 10.16 -27.06
CA TYR A 448 -16.66 10.55 -27.40
C TYR A 448 -17.01 11.93 -26.84
N PRO A 449 -17.98 12.64 -27.45
CA PRO A 449 -18.42 13.95 -26.98
C PRO A 449 -18.80 13.95 -25.50
N GLU A 450 -18.40 15.02 -24.78
CA GLU A 450 -18.77 15.23 -23.39
C GLU A 450 -20.30 15.33 -23.25
N ASP A 451 -20.86 14.69 -22.22
CA ASP A 451 -22.29 14.75 -21.92
C ASP A 451 -22.63 15.44 -20.60
N PHE A 452 -21.66 16.19 -20.10
CA PHE A 452 -21.75 17.14 -18.98
C PHE A 452 -20.59 18.14 -19.07
N GLU A 453 -20.69 19.25 -18.34
CA GLU A 453 -19.70 20.33 -18.41
C GLU A 453 -18.58 20.15 -17.39
N TRP A 454 -17.34 20.38 -17.83
CA TRP A 454 -16.18 20.49 -16.93
C TRP A 454 -15.96 21.91 -16.42
N GLY A 455 -15.42 22.01 -15.22
CA GLY A 455 -14.97 23.25 -14.60
C GLY A 455 -13.59 23.70 -15.11
N ALA A 456 -12.94 24.56 -14.33
CA ALA A 456 -11.63 25.11 -14.69
C ALA A 456 -10.57 24.01 -14.89
N ASP A 457 -9.87 24.08 -16.01
CA ASP A 457 -8.76 23.17 -16.34
C ASP A 457 -7.52 23.51 -15.50
N ARG A 458 -7.06 22.55 -14.69
CA ARG A 458 -5.84 22.64 -13.86
C ARG A 458 -4.63 21.96 -14.51
N GLY A 459 -4.65 21.77 -15.83
CA GLY A 459 -3.53 21.20 -16.58
C GLY A 459 -3.39 19.69 -16.34
N THR A 460 -2.25 19.25 -15.83
CA THR A 460 -1.97 17.84 -15.54
C THR A 460 -2.76 17.30 -14.35
N ASP A 461 -3.26 18.19 -13.49
CA ASP A 461 -4.00 17.79 -12.30
C ASP A 461 -5.49 17.60 -12.57
N GLY A 462 -5.93 17.84 -13.80
CA GLY A 462 -7.29 17.58 -14.26
C GLY A 462 -8.27 18.73 -14.02
N ARG A 463 -9.57 18.41 -13.98
CA ARG A 463 -10.64 19.38 -13.74
C ARG A 463 -11.85 18.72 -13.09
N SER A 464 -12.54 19.47 -12.23
CA SER A 464 -13.79 19.01 -11.60
C SER A 464 -14.95 19.06 -12.58
N MET A 465 -15.94 18.19 -12.41
CA MET A 465 -17.27 18.40 -12.99
C MET A 465 -17.80 19.77 -12.52
N LYS A 466 -18.35 20.57 -13.44
CA LYS A 466 -18.85 21.93 -13.13
C LYS A 466 -20.10 21.87 -12.25
N SER A 467 -21.02 20.99 -12.60
CA SER A 467 -22.24 20.67 -11.87
C SER A 467 -22.76 19.32 -12.35
N PHE A 468 -23.57 18.64 -11.54
CA PHE A 468 -24.29 17.47 -12.02
C PHE A 468 -25.18 17.87 -13.21
N PRO A 469 -25.18 17.08 -14.31
CA PRO A 469 -25.95 17.43 -15.51
C PRO A 469 -27.45 17.22 -15.28
N ASP A 470 -28.29 17.97 -16.00
CA ASP A 470 -29.75 17.94 -15.84
C ASP A 470 -30.33 16.54 -16.04
N TRP A 471 -29.81 15.77 -16.99
CA TRP A 471 -30.28 14.41 -17.23
C TRP A 471 -30.01 13.50 -16.02
N PHE A 472 -28.93 13.73 -15.28
CA PHE A 472 -28.60 12.97 -14.07
C PHE A 472 -29.51 13.39 -12.91
N VAL A 473 -29.64 14.71 -12.68
CA VAL A 473 -30.45 15.26 -11.57
C VAL A 473 -31.93 14.90 -11.73
N ASN A 474 -32.45 14.91 -12.96
CA ASN A 474 -33.84 14.62 -13.26
C ASN A 474 -34.11 13.13 -13.59
N ASN A 475 -33.14 12.24 -13.36
CA ASN A 475 -33.21 10.79 -13.66
C ASN A 475 -33.69 10.49 -15.10
N GLN A 476 -33.23 11.28 -16.06
CA GLN A 476 -33.47 11.08 -17.48
C GLN A 476 -32.41 10.13 -18.07
N PRO A 477 -32.68 9.51 -19.23
CA PRO A 477 -31.68 8.73 -19.95
C PRO A 477 -30.43 9.55 -20.23
N ARG A 478 -29.25 8.94 -20.02
CA ARG A 478 -27.96 9.54 -20.39
C ARG A 478 -27.94 9.78 -21.90
N PRO A 479 -27.58 10.99 -22.37
CA PRO A 479 -27.63 11.30 -23.79
C PRO A 479 -26.53 10.59 -24.59
N SER A 480 -25.35 10.35 -24.01
CA SER A 480 -24.33 9.50 -24.62
C SER A 480 -24.64 8.01 -24.38
N GLN A 481 -24.50 7.20 -25.45
CA GLN A 481 -24.61 5.73 -25.37
C GLN A 481 -23.23 5.06 -25.26
N GLU A 482 -22.19 5.77 -25.73
CA GLU A 482 -20.83 5.30 -25.86
C GLU A 482 -20.02 5.50 -24.58
N ARG A 483 -20.15 6.68 -23.93
CA ARG A 483 -19.49 6.94 -22.64
C ARG A 483 -20.09 6.07 -21.56
N LYS A 484 -19.25 5.29 -20.87
CA LYS A 484 -19.69 4.31 -19.87
C LYS A 484 -19.58 4.84 -18.46
N THR A 485 -18.43 5.43 -18.13
CA THR A 485 -18.07 5.89 -16.80
C THR A 485 -18.79 7.17 -16.40
N PHE A 486 -18.95 7.36 -15.10
CA PHE A 486 -19.38 8.58 -14.45
C PHE A 486 -18.34 8.91 -13.37
N THR A 487 -17.61 10.01 -13.54
CA THR A 487 -16.58 10.49 -12.61
C THR A 487 -16.77 11.98 -12.40
N ILE A 488 -16.58 12.43 -11.16
CA ILE A 488 -16.67 13.85 -10.81
C ILE A 488 -15.35 14.61 -11.01
N TRP A 489 -14.27 13.88 -11.31
CA TRP A 489 -12.97 14.45 -11.62
C TRP A 489 -12.41 13.88 -12.94
N TYR A 490 -11.92 14.76 -13.78
CA TYR A 490 -11.33 14.48 -15.07
C TYR A 490 -9.82 14.27 -14.92
N TYR A 491 -9.38 13.02 -14.84
CA TYR A 491 -7.96 12.66 -14.71
C TYR A 491 -7.23 12.57 -16.05
N TYR A 492 -7.93 12.20 -17.12
CA TYR A 492 -7.32 11.83 -18.40
C TYR A 492 -7.93 12.59 -19.56
N ARG A 493 -7.14 12.68 -20.64
CA ARG A 493 -7.53 13.27 -21.92
C ARG A 493 -7.56 12.18 -22.99
N LYS A 494 -8.17 12.51 -24.14
CA LYS A 494 -8.26 11.60 -25.30
C LYS A 494 -6.91 11.06 -25.77
N ASP A 495 -5.83 11.81 -25.55
CA ASP A 495 -4.45 11.52 -25.94
C ASP A 495 -3.57 11.04 -24.78
N SER A 496 -4.15 10.84 -23.58
CA SER A 496 -3.42 10.24 -22.48
C SER A 496 -2.96 8.82 -22.84
N PRO A 497 -1.73 8.43 -22.47
CA PRO A 497 -1.21 7.12 -22.78
C PRO A 497 -2.01 6.04 -22.03
N LEU A 498 -2.40 5.00 -22.76
CA LEU A 498 -3.00 3.82 -22.15
C LEU A 498 -1.99 3.10 -21.26
N LYS A 499 -2.51 2.38 -20.26
CA LYS A 499 -1.72 1.53 -19.39
C LYS A 499 -1.75 0.09 -19.90
N PRO A 500 -0.64 -0.66 -19.76
CA PRO A 500 -0.64 -2.10 -19.97
C PRO A 500 -1.79 -2.76 -19.22
N ALA A 501 -2.42 -3.76 -19.82
CA ALA A 501 -3.59 -4.41 -19.24
C ALA A 501 -3.69 -5.89 -19.65
N GLY A 502 -4.15 -6.72 -18.72
CA GLY A 502 -4.45 -8.13 -18.94
C GLY A 502 -3.28 -9.08 -18.66
N LEU A 503 -3.43 -10.32 -19.13
CA LEU A 503 -2.38 -11.34 -19.09
C LEU A 503 -1.47 -11.20 -20.32
N ILE A 504 -0.26 -10.70 -20.12
CA ILE A 504 0.71 -10.47 -21.20
C ILE A 504 1.65 -11.67 -21.35
N GLY A 505 2.04 -12.30 -20.24
CA GLY A 505 2.86 -13.50 -20.26
C GLY A 505 4.37 -13.22 -20.34
N PRO A 506 5.18 -14.20 -20.78
CA PRO A 506 4.75 -15.56 -21.13
C PRO A 506 4.27 -16.34 -19.90
N VAL A 507 3.23 -17.15 -20.08
CA VAL A 507 2.75 -18.07 -19.05
C VAL A 507 3.55 -19.35 -19.14
N ARG A 508 4.11 -19.81 -18.01
CA ARG A 508 4.99 -20.98 -17.95
C ARG A 508 4.57 -21.94 -16.86
N LEU A 509 4.56 -23.22 -17.19
CA LEU A 509 4.58 -24.32 -16.23
C LEU A 509 6.04 -24.62 -15.89
N ILE A 510 6.47 -24.23 -14.70
CA ILE A 510 7.82 -24.51 -14.20
C ILE A 510 7.78 -25.86 -13.48
N GLN A 511 8.48 -26.84 -14.01
CA GLN A 511 8.58 -28.19 -13.45
C GLN A 511 9.88 -28.31 -12.67
N GLN A 512 9.79 -28.80 -11.44
CA GLN A 512 10.93 -28.92 -10.55
C GLN A 512 11.02 -30.32 -9.94
N ASN A 513 12.24 -30.85 -9.94
CA ASN A 513 12.62 -31.95 -9.04
C ASN A 513 13.09 -31.33 -7.73
N ILE A 514 12.49 -31.75 -6.63
CA ILE A 514 12.71 -31.12 -5.33
C ILE A 514 13.10 -32.13 -4.26
N ARG A 515 13.85 -31.65 -3.27
CA ARG A 515 14.06 -32.33 -1.99
C ARG A 515 13.43 -31.51 -0.87
N ILE A 516 12.58 -32.15 -0.08
CA ILE A 516 12.04 -31.57 1.15
C ILE A 516 13.11 -31.68 2.23
N MET A 517 13.59 -30.53 2.70
CA MET A 517 14.57 -30.42 3.77
C MET A 517 13.86 -30.62 5.12
N LYS A 518 14.43 -31.48 5.96
CA LYS A 518 13.93 -31.74 7.31
C LYS A 518 14.30 -30.65 8.31
#